data_AF-A0A7C6FCT1-F1
#
_entry.id   AF-A0A7C6FCT1-F1
#
_cell.length_a   1.000
_cell.length_b   1.000
_cell.length_c   1.000
_cell.angle_alpha   90.00
_cell.angle_beta   90.00
_cell.angle_gamma   90.00
#
_symmetry.space_group_name_H-M   'P 1'
#
loop_
_entity.id
_entity.type
_entity.pdbx_description
1 polymer ?
#
loop_
_entity_poly.entity_id
_entity_poly.type
_entity_poly.pdbx_seq_one_letter_code
_entity_poly.pdbx_strand_id
1 'polypeptide(L)'
;MRYVNLRVLLPLSFFLFITFIIYLADTADYNFAFRMIGDIPYGDKLMHGLLYGVMALLLNYGVNFKSKKIFGFNMQVGALIVLTFAT
;
A
#
# COMPACT_ATOMS: atom_id res chain seq x y z
N MET A 1 -16.97 23.05 -10.83
CA MET A 1 -15.68 22.44 -10.47
C MET A 1 -15.98 21.18 -9.67
N ARG A 2 -15.64 19.99 -10.19
CA ARG A 2 -15.92 18.70 -9.54
C ARG A 2 -15.12 18.63 -8.24
N TYR A 3 -15.78 18.51 -7.09
CA TYR A 3 -15.13 18.21 -5.82
C TYR A 3 -14.39 16.88 -5.95
N VAL A 4 -13.06 16.95 -6.04
CA VAL A 4 -12.23 15.76 -6.01
C VAL A 4 -12.37 15.18 -4.60
N ASN A 5 -12.97 14.00 -4.48
CA ASN A 5 -13.11 13.32 -3.21
C ASN A 5 -11.70 12.98 -2.69
N LEU A 6 -11.18 13.77 -1.75
CA LEU A 6 -9.90 13.55 -1.08
C LEU A 6 -9.77 12.12 -0.55
N ARG A 7 -10.89 11.54 -0.12
CA ARG A 7 -11.02 10.14 0.32
C ARG A 7 -10.59 9.12 -0.73
N VAL A 8 -10.77 9.40 -2.01
CA VAL A 8 -10.35 8.52 -3.11
C VAL A 8 -8.99 8.96 -3.65
N LEU A 9 -8.72 10.27 -3.65
CA LEU A 9 -7.46 10.83 -4.17
C LEU A 9 -6.24 10.32 -3.40
N LEU A 10 -6.32 10.25 -2.07
CA LEU A 10 -5.24 9.78 -1.20
C LEU A 10 -4.83 8.31 -1.48
N PRO A 11 -5.73 7.31 -1.42
CA PRO A 11 -5.35 5.94 -1.72
C PRO A 11 -4.94 5.75 -3.19
N LEU A 12 -5.51 6.53 -4.13
CA LEU A 12 -5.12 6.47 -5.53
C LEU A 12 -3.70 7.01 -5.76
N SER A 13 -3.36 8.16 -5.16
CA SER A 13 -2.02 8.74 -5.29
C SER A 13 -0.97 7.87 -4.61
N PHE A 14 -1.32 7.25 -3.47
CA PHE A 14 -0.43 6.32 -2.79
C PHE A 14 -0.25 5.02 -3.57
N PHE A 15 -1.28 4.51 -4.24
CA PHE A 15 -1.15 3.37 -5.15
C PHE A 15 -0.20 3.67 -6.30
N LEU A 16 -0.35 4.83 -6.95
CA LEU A 16 0.57 5.31 -7.98
C LEU A 16 2.00 5.44 -7.43
N PHE A 17 2.15 5.94 -6.21
CA PHE A 17 3.45 6.03 -5.54
C PHE A 17 4.08 4.66 -5.28
N ILE A 18 3.32 3.67 -4.81
CA ILE A 18 3.81 2.29 -4.61
C ILE A 18 4.28 1.70 -5.94
N THR A 19 3.44 1.77 -6.98
CA THR A 19 3.80 1.26 -8.32
C THR A 19 5.04 1.97 -8.87
N PHE A 20 5.17 3.28 -8.64
CA PHE A 20 6.34 4.04 -9.03
C PHE A 20 7.60 3.63 -8.26
N ILE A 21 7.49 3.39 -6.95
CA ILE A 21 8.62 2.90 -6.13
C ILE A 21 9.03 1.49 -6.55
N ILE A 22 8.09 0.60 -6.87
CA ILE A 22 8.38 -0.76 -7.37
C ILE A 22 9.07 -0.67 -8.74
N TYR A 23 8.57 0.16 -9.65
CA TYR A 23 9.20 0.40 -10.95
C TYR A 23 10.60 0.98 -10.79
N LEU A 24 10.77 1.93 -9.86
CA LEU A 24 12.05 2.52 -9.58
C LEU A 24 12.99 1.49 -8.95
N ALA A 25 12.52 0.59 -8.08
CA ALA A 25 13.32 -0.49 -7.50
C ALA A 25 13.79 -1.48 -8.57
N ASP A 26 12.90 -1.89 -9.47
CA ASP A 26 13.20 -2.79 -10.60
C ASP A 26 14.17 -2.15 -11.60
N THR A 27 14.07 -0.83 -11.79
CA THR A 27 15.01 -0.06 -12.62
C THR A 27 16.29 0.35 -11.85
N ALA A 28 16.29 0.34 -10.52
CA ALA A 28 17.39 0.84 -9.68
C ALA A 28 18.43 -0.22 -9.31
N ASP A 29 18.40 -1.41 -9.91
CA ASP A 29 19.52 -2.36 -9.90
C ASP A 29 20.85 -1.66 -10.29
N TYR A 30 20.79 -0.54 -11.03
CA TYR A 30 21.94 0.28 -11.43
C TYR A 30 22.28 1.45 -10.48
N ASN A 31 21.47 1.75 -9.45
CA ASN A 31 21.60 2.94 -8.60
C ASN A 31 22.04 2.62 -7.15
N PHE A 32 23.12 3.29 -6.73
CA PHE A 32 23.85 3.08 -5.46
C PHE A 32 22.98 3.12 -4.17
N ALA A 33 21.86 3.84 -4.17
CA ALA A 33 20.96 3.95 -3.02
C ALA A 33 20.23 2.63 -2.68
N PHE A 34 19.89 1.81 -3.68
CA PHE A 34 19.25 0.50 -3.47
C PHE A 34 20.24 -0.56 -2.99
N ARG A 35 21.54 -0.41 -3.29
CA ARG A 35 22.60 -1.30 -2.83
C ARG A 35 22.81 -1.23 -1.30
N MET A 36 22.63 -0.04 -0.70
CA MET A 36 22.65 0.13 0.77
C MET A 36 21.43 -0.49 1.47
N ILE A 37 20.29 -0.63 0.77
CA ILE A 37 19.06 -1.21 1.29
C ILE A 37 19.00 -2.72 1.00
N GLY A 38 19.67 -3.19 -0.06
CA GLY A 38 19.78 -4.60 -0.45
C GLY A 38 20.57 -5.46 0.56
N ASP A 39 21.40 -4.85 1.41
CA ASP A 39 22.08 -5.53 2.52
C ASP A 39 21.16 -5.79 3.72
N ILE A 40 19.92 -5.29 3.71
CA ILE A 40 18.94 -5.58 4.75
C ILE A 40 18.36 -6.97 4.47
N PRO A 41 18.61 -7.97 5.34
CA PRO A 41 18.03 -9.29 5.17
C PRO A 41 16.50 -9.16 5.19
N TYR A 42 15.84 -9.67 4.14
CA TYR A 42 14.39 -9.57 3.95
C TYR A 42 13.85 -8.14 3.74
N GLY A 43 14.69 -7.16 3.37
CA GLY A 43 14.29 -5.78 3.12
C GLY A 43 13.14 -5.66 2.14
N ASP A 44 13.14 -6.48 1.09
CA ASP A 44 12.05 -6.59 0.10
C ASP A 44 10.71 -6.96 0.75
N LYS A 45 10.68 -8.00 1.59
CA LYS A 45 9.45 -8.46 2.26
C LYS A 45 8.94 -7.48 3.31
N LEU A 46 9.86 -6.84 4.04
CA LEU A 46 9.53 -5.82 5.04
C LEU A 46 8.97 -4.56 4.38
N MET A 47 9.58 -4.09 3.29
CA MET A 47 9.09 -2.96 2.50
C MET A 47 7.70 -3.26 1.93
N HIS A 48 7.51 -4.42 1.30
CA HIS A 48 6.21 -4.82 0.76
C HIS A 48 5.14 -4.88 1.87
N GLY A 49 5.44 -5.48 3.03
CA GLY A 49 4.53 -5.50 4.17
C GLY A 49 4.15 -4.11 4.68
N LEU A 50 5.12 -3.20 4.77
CA LEU A 50 4.88 -1.81 5.19
C LEU A 50 4.07 -1.04 4.14
N LEU A 51 4.42 -1.14 2.86
CA LEU A 51 3.72 -0.52 1.74
C LEU A 51 2.25 -0.98 1.68
N TYR A 52 2.00 -2.28 1.80
CA TYR A 52 0.64 -2.83 1.86
C TYR A 52 -0.10 -2.42 3.14
N GLY A 53 0.56 -2.38 4.29
CA GLY A 53 -0.04 -1.92 5.55
C GLY A 53 -0.51 -0.46 5.47
N VAL A 54 0.32 0.43 4.90
CA VAL A 54 -0.03 1.84 4.70
C VAL A 54 -1.14 1.97 3.64
N MET A 55 -1.07 1.22 2.54
CA MET A 55 -2.13 1.16 1.53
C MET A 55 -3.47 0.75 2.15
N ALA A 56 -3.48 -0.27 3.01
CA ALA A 56 -4.69 -0.74 3.70
C ALA A 56 -5.29 0.35 4.60
N LEU A 57 -4.45 1.10 5.32
CA LEU A 57 -4.87 2.21 6.16
C LEU A 57 -5.49 3.34 5.32
N LEU A 58 -4.85 3.73 4.21
CA LEU A 58 -5.38 4.76 3.31
C LEU A 58 -6.68 4.33 2.62
N LEU A 59 -6.78 3.06 2.21
CA LEU A 59 -8.02 2.51 1.66
C LEU A 59 -9.13 2.51 2.71
N ASN A 60 -8.84 2.12 3.95
CA ASN A 60 -9.81 2.21 5.03
C ASN A 60 -10.23 3.66 5.30
N TYR A 61 -9.30 4.61 5.29
CA TYR A 61 -9.62 6.03 5.40
C TYR A 61 -10.55 6.50 4.26
N GLY A 62 -10.27 6.05 3.02
CA GLY A 62 -11.09 6.37 1.86
C GLY A 62 -12.51 5.81 1.92
N VAL A 63 -12.69 4.64 2.54
CA VAL A 63 -13.99 3.99 2.71
C VAL A 63 -14.65 4.36 4.06
N ASN A 64 -14.15 5.39 4.78
CA ASN A 64 -14.61 5.81 6.12
C ASN A 64 -14.57 4.70 7.18
N PHE A 65 -13.50 3.91 7.21
CA PHE A 65 -13.32 2.79 8.15
C PHE A 65 -14.52 1.85 8.20
N LYS A 66 -15.25 1.69 7.09
CA LYS A 66 -16.33 0.72 7.01
C LYS A 66 -15.77 -0.66 7.34
N SER A 67 -16.28 -1.23 8.42
CA SER A 67 -16.02 -2.59 8.82
C SER A 67 -17.23 -3.45 8.45
N LYS A 68 -16.97 -4.64 7.92
CA LYS A 68 -17.98 -5.68 7.76
C LYS A 68 -17.68 -6.78 8.76
N LYS A 69 -18.74 -7.32 9.35
CA LYS A 69 -18.64 -8.48 10.22
C LYS A 69 -18.46 -9.71 9.33
N ILE A 70 -17.26 -10.28 9.32
CA ILE A 70 -16.95 -11.53 8.61
C ILE A 70 -16.54 -12.53 9.67
N PHE A 71 -17.24 -13.68 9.70
CA PHE A 71 -16.93 -14.79 10.60
C PHE A 71 -16.88 -14.42 12.11
N GLY A 72 -17.70 -13.46 12.53
CA GLY A 72 -17.77 -12.97 13.91
C GLY A 72 -16.82 -11.81 14.24
N PHE A 73 -15.81 -11.55 13.40
CA PHE A 73 -14.85 -10.46 13.57
C PHE A 73 -15.23 -9.22 12.71
N ASN A 74 -15.04 -8.03 13.26
CA ASN A 74 -15.21 -6.77 12.52
C ASN A 74 -13.96 -6.52 11.67
N MET A 75 -14.00 -6.92 10.40
CA MET A 75 -12.88 -6.72 9.47
C MET A 75 -13.09 -5.43 8.67
N GLN A 76 -12.02 -4.63 8.55
CA GLN A 76 -12.07 -3.39 7.79
C GLN A 76 -12.00 -3.69 6.29
N VAL A 77 -12.92 -3.12 5.50
CA VAL A 77 -13.10 -3.46 4.07
C VAL A 77 -11.86 -3.08 3.25
N GLY A 78 -11.21 -1.96 3.55
CA GLY A 78 -9.98 -1.55 2.88
C GLY A 78 -8.81 -2.51 3.16
N ALA A 79 -8.72 -3.07 4.37
CA ALA A 79 -7.70 -4.07 4.69
C ALA A 79 -7.94 -5.40 3.96
N LEU A 80 -9.20 -5.82 3.79
CA LEU A 80 -9.56 -7.02 3.02
C LEU A 80 -9.16 -6.88 1.54
N ILE A 81 -9.40 -5.72 0.93
CA ILE A 81 -9.04 -5.44 -0.46
C ILE A 81 -7.52 -5.48 -0.65
N VAL A 82 -6.77 -4.91 0.29
CA VAL A 82 -5.30 -4.95 0.20
C VAL A 82 -4.77 -6.34 0.47
N LEU A 83 -5.40 -7.11 1.35
CA LEU A 83 -5.01 -8.49 1.64
C LEU A 83 -5.17 -9.40 0.41
N THR A 84 -6.19 -9.18 -0.43
CA THR A 84 -6.30 -9.88 -1.74
C THR A 84 -5.22 -9.50 -2.75
N PHE A 85 -4.56 -8.36 -2.56
CA PHE A 85 -3.42 -7.92 -3.37
C PHE A 85 -2.05 -8.31 -2.77
N ALA A 86 -2.01 -8.64 -1.48
CA ALA A 86 -0.78 -8.90 -0.73
C ALA A 86 -0.40 -10.40 -0.67
N THR A 87 -1.03 -11.23 -1.50
CA THR A 87 -0.68 -12.64 -1.75
C THR A 87 0.25 -12.78 -2.94
#